data_AF-A0A3D5LAF2-F1
#
_entry.id   AF-A0A3D5LAF2-F1
#
_cell.length_a   1.000
_cell.length_b   1.000
_cell.length_c   1.000
_cell.angle_alpha   90.00
_cell.angle_beta   90.00
_cell.angle_gamma   90.00
#
_symmetry.space_group_name_H-M   'P 1'
#
loop_
_entity.id
_entity.type
_entity.pdbx_description
1 polymer ?
#
loop_
_entity_poly.entity_id
_entity_poly.type
_entity_poly.pdbx_seq_one_letter_code
_entity_poly.pdbx_strand_id
1 'polypeptide(L)'
;MEKTEAEKILREKLGSAEKILVGIGSEWKKKEGAEEEEILHAAEQLKKFLDGKDYYMITSLADEDAKRLPFDAGHIAVPHSVSFTEENWKSYTLWLSCTLNRNTVLLELGENYKDPSLIRWPFEKTAMLNNKAYLFRVHKIFSQVPEELAGKSCPVAESSVKFAEEFFD
;
A
#
# COMPACT_ATOMS: atom_id res chain seq x y z
N MET A 1 14.37 12.83 -3.92
CA MET A 1 14.52 12.88 -2.46
C MET A 1 15.43 11.73 -2.05
N GLU A 2 16.32 11.94 -1.10
CA GLU A 2 17.16 10.84 -0.57
C GLU A 2 16.31 9.88 0.27
N LYS A 3 16.63 8.59 0.21
CA LYS A 3 15.90 7.51 0.89
C LYS A 3 15.67 7.78 2.38
N THR A 4 16.72 8.19 3.07
CA THR A 4 16.71 8.52 4.51
C THR A 4 15.71 9.61 4.88
N GLU A 5 15.48 10.59 4.00
CA GLU A 5 14.46 11.62 4.24
C GLU A 5 13.04 11.08 4.05
N ALA A 6 12.83 10.25 3.02
CA ALA A 6 11.54 9.59 2.80
C ALA A 6 11.13 8.72 3.99
N GLU A 7 12.08 7.94 4.53
CA GLU A 7 11.87 7.09 5.70
C GLU A 7 11.57 7.90 6.96
N LYS A 8 12.28 9.01 7.17
CA LYS A 8 12.03 9.92 8.30
C LYS A 8 10.61 10.48 8.25
N ILE A 9 10.18 10.96 7.08
CA ILE A 9 8.81 11.46 6.88
C ILE A 9 7.81 10.32 7.10
N LEU A 10 8.08 9.12 6.59
CA LEU A 10 7.21 7.96 6.78
C LEU A 10 7.04 7.61 8.26
N ARG A 11 8.13 7.56 9.04
CA ARG A 11 8.07 7.31 10.50
C ARG A 11 7.24 8.36 11.23
N GLU A 12 7.42 9.64 10.90
CA GLU A 12 6.62 10.73 11.48
C GLU A 12 5.13 10.57 11.16
N LYS A 13 4.78 10.31 9.89
CA LYS A 13 3.38 10.15 9.47
C LYS A 13 2.74 8.91 10.07
N LEU A 14 3.44 7.78 10.09
CA LEU A 14 2.95 6.55 10.72
C LEU A 14 2.79 6.68 12.24
N GLY A 15 3.62 7.48 12.91
CA GLY A 15 3.51 7.72 14.36
C GLY A 15 2.25 8.49 14.78
N SER A 16 1.63 9.22 13.86
CA SER A 16 0.39 9.99 14.09
C SER A 16 -0.79 9.52 13.24
N ALA A 17 -0.64 8.39 12.55
CA ALA A 17 -1.65 7.84 11.66
C ALA A 17 -2.84 7.30 12.47
N GLU A 18 -4.03 7.81 12.17
CA GLU A 18 -5.30 7.25 12.63
C GLU A 18 -5.78 6.11 11.71
N LYS A 19 -5.36 6.13 10.44
CA LYS A 19 -5.75 5.17 9.40
C LYS A 19 -4.56 4.86 8.49
N ILE A 20 -4.40 3.61 8.09
CA ILE A 20 -3.37 3.19 7.12
C ILE A 20 -4.01 2.41 5.98
N LEU A 21 -3.92 2.92 4.76
CA LEU A 21 -4.36 2.20 3.58
C LEU A 21 -3.14 1.69 2.82
N VAL A 22 -3.06 0.37 2.60
CA VAL A 22 -1.93 -0.25 1.89
C VAL A 22 -2.39 -0.79 0.54
N GLY A 23 -1.67 -0.44 -0.52
CA GLY A 23 -1.87 -0.96 -1.86
C GLY A 23 -0.71 -1.88 -2.24
N ILE A 24 -0.95 -3.18 -2.41
CA ILE A 24 0.07 -4.15 -2.81
C ILE A 24 -0.06 -4.43 -4.31
N GLY A 25 1.02 -4.16 -5.04
CA GLY A 25 1.02 -4.24 -6.49
C GLY A 25 1.98 -5.27 -7.08
N SER A 26 2.24 -5.11 -8.37
CA SER A 26 2.95 -6.06 -9.21
C SER A 26 4.38 -6.42 -8.78
N GLU A 27 5.10 -5.58 -8.03
CA GLU A 27 6.44 -5.94 -7.53
C GLU A 27 6.41 -7.10 -6.50
N TRP A 28 5.23 -7.38 -5.93
CA TRP A 28 5.00 -8.42 -4.91
C TRP A 28 4.46 -9.74 -5.48
N LYS A 29 4.38 -9.86 -6.82
CA LYS A 29 4.02 -11.13 -7.49
C LYS A 29 4.99 -12.23 -7.13
N LYS A 30 4.50 -13.48 -7.14
CA LYS A 30 5.36 -14.64 -6.86
C LYS A 30 6.59 -14.66 -7.76
N LYS A 31 7.73 -14.98 -7.15
CA LYS A 31 9.00 -15.20 -7.84
C LYS A 31 9.55 -16.57 -7.47
N GLU A 32 10.81 -16.82 -7.82
CA GLU A 32 11.50 -18.07 -7.53
C GLU A 32 12.76 -17.81 -6.69
N GLY A 33 13.14 -18.78 -5.87
CA GLY A 33 14.36 -18.72 -5.06
C GLY A 33 14.36 -17.58 -4.04
N ALA A 34 15.52 -16.93 -3.88
CA ALA A 34 15.73 -15.90 -2.87
C ALA A 34 14.77 -14.72 -2.97
N GLU A 35 14.37 -14.30 -4.19
CA GLU A 35 13.45 -13.17 -4.35
C GLU A 35 12.05 -13.47 -3.79
N GLU A 36 11.63 -14.74 -3.80
CA GLU A 36 10.36 -15.15 -3.20
C GLU A 36 10.44 -15.13 -1.68
N GLU A 37 11.57 -15.56 -1.12
CA GLU A 37 11.84 -15.50 0.32
C GLU A 37 11.85 -14.05 0.83
N GLU A 38 12.47 -13.13 0.09
CA GLU A 38 12.46 -11.69 0.36
C GLU A 38 11.03 -11.12 0.37
N ILE A 39 10.20 -11.49 -0.61
CA ILE A 39 8.79 -11.04 -0.68
C ILE A 39 8.01 -11.52 0.55
N LEU A 40 8.13 -12.80 0.90
CA LEU A 40 7.43 -13.37 2.04
C LEU A 40 7.90 -12.76 3.36
N HIS A 41 9.21 -12.53 3.50
CA HIS A 41 9.79 -11.87 4.66
C HIS A 41 9.27 -10.43 4.81
N ALA A 42 9.34 -9.63 3.74
CA ALA A 42 8.81 -8.27 3.73
C ALA A 42 7.31 -8.22 4.05
N ALA A 43 6.54 -9.19 3.56
CA ALA A 43 5.10 -9.27 3.83
C ALA A 43 4.81 -9.57 5.31
N GLU A 44 5.62 -10.44 5.92
CA GLU A 44 5.51 -10.77 7.33
C GLU A 44 5.88 -9.58 8.22
N GLN A 45 6.93 -8.83 7.88
CA GLN A 45 7.29 -7.61 8.61
C GLN A 45 6.21 -6.53 8.50
N LEU A 46 5.69 -6.32 7.30
CA LEU A 46 4.55 -5.42 7.10
C LEU A 46 3.32 -5.85 7.91
N LYS A 47 3.01 -7.15 7.95
CA LYS A 47 1.92 -7.68 8.76
C LYS A 47 2.12 -7.40 10.25
N LYS A 48 3.29 -7.72 10.81
CA LYS A 48 3.63 -7.44 12.21
C LYS A 48 3.53 -5.96 12.53
N PHE A 49 4.02 -5.10 11.63
CA PHE A 49 3.92 -3.65 11.79
C PHE A 49 2.46 -3.19 11.85
N LEU A 50 1.58 -3.75 11.01
CA LEU A 50 0.17 -3.36 10.94
C LEU A 50 -0.67 -3.88 12.11
N ASP A 51 -0.16 -4.85 12.88
CA ASP A 51 -0.87 -5.40 14.04
C ASP A 51 -1.24 -4.30 15.06
N GLY A 52 -2.48 -4.35 15.54
CA GLY A 52 -3.06 -3.34 16.42
C GLY A 52 -3.31 -1.96 15.80
N LYS A 53 -3.07 -1.75 14.50
CA LYS A 53 -3.36 -0.49 13.78
C LYS A 53 -4.71 -0.57 13.08
N ASP A 54 -5.34 0.58 12.85
CA ASP A 54 -6.53 0.67 12.01
C ASP A 54 -6.09 0.77 10.55
N TYR A 55 -6.03 -0.38 9.88
CA TYR A 55 -5.59 -0.50 8.50
C TYR A 55 -6.56 -1.28 7.63
N TYR A 56 -6.45 -1.05 6.32
CA TYR A 56 -7.05 -1.89 5.30
C TYR A 56 -6.08 -2.02 4.12
N MET A 57 -6.16 -3.14 3.42
CA MET A 57 -5.31 -3.42 2.27
C MET A 57 -6.14 -3.59 1.01
N ILE A 58 -5.55 -3.27 -0.13
CA ILE A 58 -6.06 -3.63 -1.45
C ILE A 58 -4.91 -4.13 -2.31
N THR A 59 -5.17 -5.08 -3.19
CA THR A 59 -4.14 -5.60 -4.09
C THR A 59 -4.64 -5.79 -5.52
N SER A 60 -3.75 -5.56 -6.48
CA SER A 60 -3.93 -5.89 -7.91
C SER A 60 -3.36 -7.26 -8.28
N LEU A 61 -2.86 -8.01 -7.29
CA LEU A 61 -2.35 -9.35 -7.50
C LEU A 61 -3.49 -10.30 -7.91
N ALA A 62 -3.12 -11.31 -8.69
CA ALA A 62 -4.03 -12.41 -8.99
C ALA A 62 -4.30 -13.23 -7.71
N ASP A 63 -5.39 -14.00 -7.72
CA ASP A 63 -5.84 -14.76 -6.55
C ASP A 63 -4.76 -15.63 -5.91
N GLU A 64 -3.99 -16.37 -6.72
CA GLU A 64 -2.92 -17.26 -6.24
C GLU A 64 -1.76 -16.49 -5.61
N ASP A 65 -1.38 -15.34 -6.19
CA ASP A 65 -0.32 -14.47 -5.67
C ASP A 65 -0.75 -13.81 -4.36
N ALA A 66 -2.01 -13.37 -4.26
CA ALA A 66 -2.55 -12.73 -3.07
C ALA A 66 -2.67 -13.71 -1.91
N LYS A 67 -3.19 -14.92 -2.15
CA LYS A 67 -3.38 -15.98 -1.14
C LYS A 67 -2.08 -16.48 -0.52
N ARG A 68 -0.96 -16.32 -1.23
CA ARG A 68 0.38 -16.69 -0.77
C ARG A 68 0.91 -15.75 0.31
N LEU A 69 0.50 -14.48 0.30
CA LEU A 69 0.94 -13.48 1.28
C LEU A 69 0.22 -13.69 2.63
N PRO A 70 0.84 -13.36 3.77
CA PRO A 70 0.35 -13.70 5.11
C PRO A 70 -0.77 -12.78 5.62
N PHE A 71 -1.51 -12.11 4.73
CA PHE A 71 -2.54 -11.11 5.09
C PHE A 71 -3.92 -11.75 5.30
N ASP A 72 -4.62 -11.31 6.34
CA ASP A 72 -5.94 -11.84 6.68
C ASP A 72 -7.00 -11.37 5.67
N ALA A 73 -7.77 -12.31 5.13
CA ALA A 73 -8.80 -12.05 4.12
C ALA A 73 -9.86 -11.01 4.55
N GLY A 74 -10.06 -10.80 5.86
CA GLY A 74 -10.97 -9.79 6.40
C GLY A 74 -10.46 -8.35 6.29
N HIS A 75 -9.16 -8.14 6.08
CA HIS A 75 -8.50 -6.83 6.05
C HIS A 75 -7.86 -6.50 4.70
N ILE A 76 -8.12 -7.31 3.67
CA ILE A 76 -7.62 -7.09 2.31
C ILE A 76 -8.73 -7.23 1.27
N ALA A 77 -8.81 -6.26 0.37
CA ALA A 77 -9.59 -6.36 -0.85
C ALA A 77 -8.73 -6.98 -1.97
N VAL A 78 -9.23 -8.04 -2.61
CA VAL A 78 -8.53 -8.74 -3.70
C VAL A 78 -9.43 -8.78 -4.94
N PRO A 79 -9.61 -7.66 -5.67
CA PRO A 79 -10.65 -7.54 -6.69
C PRO A 79 -10.52 -8.49 -7.89
N HIS A 80 -9.32 -9.02 -8.15
CA HIS A 80 -9.10 -10.04 -9.18
C HIS A 80 -9.28 -11.49 -8.69
N SER A 81 -9.67 -11.69 -7.42
CA SER A 81 -10.01 -13.01 -6.92
C SER A 81 -11.38 -13.45 -7.44
N VAL A 82 -11.49 -14.71 -7.87
CA VAL A 82 -12.78 -15.31 -8.24
C VAL A 82 -13.77 -15.40 -7.08
N SER A 83 -13.26 -15.34 -5.84
CA SER A 83 -14.07 -15.30 -4.61
C SER A 83 -14.38 -13.89 -4.13
N PHE A 84 -13.92 -12.84 -4.83
CA PHE A 84 -14.19 -11.47 -4.46
C PHE A 84 -15.64 -11.08 -4.81
N THR A 85 -16.35 -10.57 -3.81
CA THR A 85 -17.78 -10.24 -3.93
C THR A 85 -18.03 -8.74 -3.79
N GLU A 86 -19.25 -8.32 -4.16
CA GLU A 86 -19.76 -6.98 -3.89
C GLU A 86 -19.73 -6.63 -2.39
N GLU A 87 -19.88 -7.60 -1.50
CA GLU A 87 -19.79 -7.37 -0.05
C GLU A 87 -18.37 -7.04 0.37
N ASN A 88 -17.37 -7.73 -0.19
CA ASN A 88 -15.96 -7.39 0.06
C ASN A 88 -15.64 -5.97 -0.43
N TRP A 89 -16.16 -5.60 -1.61
CA TRP A 89 -16.02 -4.24 -2.13
C TRP A 89 -16.71 -3.19 -1.25
N LYS A 90 -17.91 -3.50 -0.74
CA LYS A 90 -18.62 -2.63 0.21
C LYS A 90 -17.85 -2.45 1.51
N SER A 91 -17.26 -3.51 2.08
CA SER A 91 -16.44 -3.40 3.28
C SER A 91 -15.22 -2.49 3.07
N TYR A 92 -14.52 -2.66 1.96
CA TYR A 92 -13.39 -1.81 1.57
C TYR A 92 -13.81 -0.34 1.40
N THR A 93 -14.86 -0.09 0.63
CA THR A 93 -15.35 1.28 0.37
C THR A 93 -15.93 1.95 1.62
N LEU A 94 -16.59 1.20 2.50
CA LEU A 94 -17.05 1.69 3.80
C LEU A 94 -15.86 2.09 4.68
N TRP A 95 -14.82 1.24 4.78
CA TRP A 95 -13.62 1.59 5.52
C TRP A 95 -12.94 2.84 4.95
N LEU A 96 -12.82 2.94 3.63
CA LEU A 96 -12.29 4.14 2.96
C LEU A 96 -13.10 5.40 3.31
N SER A 97 -14.43 5.30 3.38
CA SER A 97 -15.27 6.46 3.75
C SER A 97 -14.96 7.00 5.15
N CYS A 98 -14.47 6.14 6.05
CA CYS A 98 -14.07 6.51 7.40
C CYS A 98 -12.69 7.19 7.47
N THR A 99 -11.97 7.32 6.36
CA THR A 99 -10.65 7.99 6.31
C THR A 99 -10.77 9.52 6.19
N LEU A 100 -11.92 10.04 5.76
CA LEU A 100 -12.09 11.47 5.55
C LEU A 100 -11.84 12.26 6.85
N ASN A 101 -11.02 13.31 6.77
CA ASN A 101 -10.62 14.16 7.90
C ASN A 101 -9.85 13.42 9.03
N ARG A 102 -9.32 12.23 8.74
CA ARG A 102 -8.39 11.48 9.60
C ARG A 102 -6.97 11.57 9.08
N ASN A 103 -5.99 11.58 9.99
CA ASN A 103 -4.58 11.44 9.65
C ASN A 103 -4.39 10.06 8.98
N THR A 104 -4.27 10.06 7.66
CA THR A 104 -4.30 8.82 6.86
C THR A 104 -2.99 8.66 6.13
N VAL A 105 -2.31 7.53 6.32
CA VAL A 105 -1.17 7.17 5.49
C VAL A 105 -1.65 6.26 4.37
N LEU A 106 -1.37 6.65 3.13
CA LEU A 106 -1.60 5.83 1.95
C LEU A 106 -0.25 5.27 1.52
N LEU A 107 -0.08 3.95 1.56
CA LEU A 107 1.17 3.27 1.26
C LEU A 107 0.99 2.40 0.00
N GLU A 108 1.39 2.95 -1.15
CA GLU A 108 1.37 2.24 -2.43
C GLU A 108 2.72 1.53 -2.66
N LEU A 109 2.69 0.20 -2.69
CA LEU A 109 3.87 -0.66 -2.78
C LEU A 109 3.86 -1.43 -4.11
N GLY A 110 4.61 -0.92 -5.09
CA GLY A 110 4.98 -1.68 -6.29
C GLY A 110 3.88 -1.89 -7.32
N GLU A 111 2.82 -1.08 -7.30
CA GLU A 111 1.76 -1.12 -8.33
C GLU A 111 2.26 -0.56 -9.65
N ASN A 112 1.94 -1.17 -10.80
CA ASN A 112 2.34 -0.64 -12.11
C ASN A 112 1.16 0.07 -12.79
N TYR A 113 1.17 0.17 -14.12
CA TYR A 113 0.09 0.81 -14.90
C TYR A 113 -0.81 -0.20 -15.63
N LYS A 114 -0.78 -1.48 -15.26
CA LYS A 114 -1.66 -2.50 -15.85
C LYS A 114 -3.13 -2.21 -15.51
N ASP A 115 -3.40 -1.86 -14.25
CA ASP A 115 -4.73 -1.43 -13.82
C ASP A 115 -4.62 -0.30 -12.76
N PRO A 116 -4.30 0.93 -13.19
CA PRO A 116 -4.14 2.06 -12.27
C PRO A 116 -5.45 2.45 -11.58
N SER A 117 -6.60 2.01 -12.12
CA SER A 117 -7.92 2.31 -11.58
C SER A 117 -8.20 1.61 -10.26
N LEU A 118 -7.40 0.59 -9.92
CA LEU A 118 -7.58 -0.20 -8.70
C LEU A 118 -6.89 0.40 -7.48
N ILE A 119 -5.68 0.94 -7.66
CA ILE A 119 -4.84 1.43 -6.55
C ILE A 119 -4.35 2.86 -6.82
N ARG A 120 -3.58 3.09 -7.90
CA ARG A 120 -2.92 4.38 -8.16
C ARG A 120 -3.89 5.56 -8.13
N TRP A 121 -4.88 5.56 -9.01
CA TRP A 121 -5.83 6.68 -9.12
C TRP A 121 -6.73 6.81 -7.89
N PRO A 122 -7.25 5.72 -7.30
CA PRO A 122 -7.96 5.80 -6.02
C PRO A 122 -7.12 6.39 -4.88
N PHE A 123 -5.84 6.05 -4.78
CA PHE A 123 -4.94 6.58 -3.75
C PHE A 123 -4.66 8.06 -3.98
N GLU A 124 -4.36 8.45 -5.21
CA GLU A 124 -4.21 9.86 -5.60
C GLU A 124 -5.47 10.66 -5.26
N LYS A 125 -6.65 10.17 -5.67
CA LYS A 125 -7.94 10.80 -5.38
C LYS A 125 -8.18 10.91 -3.86
N THR A 126 -7.82 9.90 -3.09
CA THR A 126 -7.96 9.92 -1.63
C THR A 126 -7.06 10.98 -1.00
N ALA A 127 -5.80 11.08 -1.46
CA ALA A 127 -4.86 12.12 -1.02
C ALA A 127 -5.31 13.54 -1.39
N MET A 128 -5.93 13.70 -2.56
CA MET A 128 -6.50 14.98 -3.00
C MET A 128 -7.69 15.40 -2.14
N LEU A 129 -8.61 14.47 -1.84
CA LEU A 129 -9.85 14.75 -1.11
C LEU A 129 -9.65 14.87 0.41
N ASN A 130 -8.75 14.10 1.00
CA ASN A 130 -8.45 14.15 2.43
C ASN A 130 -7.22 15.03 2.69
N ASN A 131 -7.44 16.23 3.24
CA ASN A 131 -6.35 17.16 3.55
C ASN A 131 -5.32 16.66 4.56
N LYS A 132 -5.66 15.64 5.36
CA LYS A 132 -4.77 15.03 6.35
C LYS A 132 -4.14 13.72 5.85
N ALA A 133 -4.42 13.32 4.61
CA ALA A 133 -3.80 12.16 4.02
C ALA A 133 -2.39 12.48 3.49
N TYR A 134 -1.50 11.50 3.55
CA TYR A 134 -0.16 11.58 2.97
C TYR A 134 0.13 10.29 2.19
N LEU A 135 0.52 10.43 0.92
CA LEU A 135 0.78 9.32 0.01
C LEU A 135 2.27 8.99 -0.07
N PHE A 136 2.62 7.75 0.22
CA PHE A 136 3.92 7.18 -0.10
C PHE A 136 3.74 6.25 -1.30
N ARG A 137 4.43 6.55 -2.40
CA ARG A 137 4.45 5.71 -3.60
C ARG A 137 5.85 5.14 -3.76
N VAL A 138 5.98 3.85 -3.50
CA VAL A 138 7.25 3.13 -3.57
C VAL A 138 7.22 2.22 -4.78
N HIS A 139 8.12 2.48 -5.73
CA HIS A 139 8.29 1.64 -6.90
C HIS A 139 9.65 1.90 -7.55
N LYS A 140 10.31 0.85 -8.04
CA LYS A 140 11.63 0.97 -8.67
C LYS A 140 11.66 1.89 -9.90
N ILE A 141 10.60 1.90 -10.71
CA ILE A 141 10.54 2.60 -11.99
C ILE A 141 9.42 3.64 -12.00
N PHE A 142 8.25 3.28 -11.46
CA PHE A 142 7.03 4.06 -11.64
C PHE A 142 6.60 4.81 -10.36
N SER A 143 7.56 5.43 -9.67
CA SER A 143 7.33 6.12 -8.39
C SER A 143 6.77 7.54 -8.54
N GLN A 144 6.76 8.10 -9.74
CA GLN A 144 6.27 9.45 -10.00
C GLN A 144 4.82 9.66 -9.51
N VAL A 145 4.55 10.88 -9.06
CA VAL A 145 3.24 11.34 -8.57
C VAL A 145 2.84 12.63 -9.30
N PRO A 146 1.54 12.89 -9.47
CA PRO A 146 1.05 14.15 -10.05
C PRO A 146 1.45 15.38 -9.24
N GLU A 147 1.61 16.54 -9.91
CA GLU A 147 2.01 17.81 -9.27
C GLU A 147 0.99 18.29 -8.23
N GLU A 148 -0.28 17.96 -8.43
CA GLU A 148 -1.38 18.27 -7.51
C GLU A 148 -1.19 17.64 -6.12
N LEU A 149 -0.35 16.61 -6.01
CA LEU A 149 0.01 15.96 -4.74
C LEU A 149 1.32 16.49 -4.14
N ALA A 150 1.89 17.56 -4.69
CA ALA A 150 3.05 18.22 -4.11
C ALA A 150 2.79 18.61 -2.65
N GLY A 151 3.73 18.26 -1.76
CA GLY A 151 3.62 18.49 -0.32
C GLY A 151 2.72 17.51 0.44
N LYS A 152 1.99 16.64 -0.26
CA LYS A 152 1.13 15.58 0.32
C LYS A 152 1.52 14.18 -0.13
N SER A 153 2.64 14.06 -0.83
CA SER A 153 3.13 12.79 -1.32
C SER A 153 4.65 12.72 -1.27
N CYS A 154 5.14 11.49 -1.19
CA CYS A 154 6.53 11.10 -1.14
C CYS A 154 6.75 9.97 -2.15
N PRO A 155 7.27 10.27 -3.36
CA PRO A 155 7.69 9.26 -4.30
C PRO A 155 9.05 8.66 -3.88
N VAL A 156 9.15 7.33 -3.85
CA VAL A 156 10.36 6.58 -3.49
C VAL A 156 10.74 5.67 -4.66
N ALA A 157 11.84 5.99 -5.33
CA ALA A 157 12.35 5.26 -6.50
C ALA A 157 13.21 4.05 -6.09
N GLU A 158 12.60 3.06 -5.44
CA GLU A 158 13.24 1.83 -4.97
C GLU A 158 12.27 0.64 -5.12
N SER A 159 12.81 -0.59 -5.15
CA SER A 159 11.99 -1.80 -5.01
C SER A 159 11.14 -1.71 -3.74
N SER A 160 9.82 -1.80 -3.88
CA SER A 160 8.90 -1.74 -2.74
C SER A 160 9.04 -2.90 -1.78
N VAL A 161 9.45 -4.08 -2.27
CA VAL A 161 9.74 -5.26 -1.43
C VAL A 161 10.94 -4.97 -0.54
N LYS A 162 12.04 -4.51 -1.12
CA LYS A 162 13.27 -4.16 -0.39
C LYS A 162 13.04 -3.02 0.59
N PHE A 163 12.31 -1.99 0.16
CA PHE A 163 11.93 -0.89 1.03
C PHE A 163 11.10 -1.37 2.23
N ALA A 164 10.11 -2.23 2.01
CA ALA A 164 9.28 -2.76 3.08
C ALA A 164 10.08 -3.65 4.03
N GLU A 165 10.95 -4.51 3.49
CA GLU A 165 11.85 -5.34 4.27
C GLU A 165 12.72 -4.49 5.19
N GLU A 166 13.43 -3.49 4.68
CA GLU A 166 14.36 -2.68 5.48
C GLU A 166 13.66 -1.70 6.44
N PHE A 167 12.46 -1.21 6.08
CA PHE A 167 11.77 -0.20 6.87
C PHE A 167 10.96 -0.78 8.03
N PHE A 168 10.33 -1.93 7.81
CA PHE A 168 9.43 -2.60 8.77
C PHE A 168 10.07 -3.73 9.57
N ASP A 169 11.35 -4.04 9.32
CA ASP A 169 12.14 -4.93 10.19
C ASP A 169 12.22 -4.44 11.65
#